data_AF-A0AAU4E1F8-F1
#
_entry.id   AF-A0AAU4E1F8-F1
#
_cell.length_a   1.000
_cell.length_b   1.000
_cell.length_c   1.000
_cell.angle_alpha   90.00
_cell.angle_beta   90.00
_cell.angle_gamma   90.00
#
_symmetry.space_group_name_H-M   'P 1'
#
loop_
_entity.id
_entity.type
_entity.pdbx_description
1 polymer ?
#
loop_
_entity_poly.entity_id
_entity_poly.type
_entity_poly.pdbx_seq_one_letter_code
_entity_poly.pdbx_strand_id
1 'polypeptide(L)'
;MNLSLNRLTTVGMVAGPGAGKGTYLKYLRSVRGRMLGIAFIPGSALVVVALVIAAFLVQQAVRTRDQAMDTAAAADRTARAVVSLQAQRGAAMAAPDHRSSAYAIFTQRIDDAIAGLRDYARRAPDAESGYQQTTAIELLSVAEGMYRADALALAGLDSVTRRSFVTAVAAYRAELAQVSGQLTETGREVYEAVTRSADWSRLAAAEDALGAAEPLPIPESAWRSAAYAVSKQLGELYSRQSQYAVQLTLDDGRRTLAGALAAGTGILLFAVLLLVVVRRLVARVPVPVVPIMVPTMHPAAHTVIPRPRHARSRTARVPEPWPRKAVLEDLRHR
;
A
#
# COMPACT_ATOMS: atom_id res chain seq x y z
N MET A 1 13.28 37.60 21.11
CA MET A 1 14.17 38.14 20.05
C MET A 1 13.30 38.75 18.97
N ASN A 2 13.18 40.08 18.99
CA ASN A 2 12.43 40.91 18.04
C ASN A 2 13.33 41.24 16.85
N LEU A 3 12.91 40.92 15.62
CA LEU A 3 13.48 41.49 14.39
C LEU A 3 12.48 42.48 13.80
N SER A 4 12.63 43.72 14.27
CA SER A 4 12.13 44.94 13.65
C SER A 4 12.95 45.23 12.39
N LEU A 5 12.28 45.41 11.24
CA LEU A 5 12.87 46.05 10.06
C LEU A 5 11.76 46.76 9.28
N ASN A 6 11.37 47.93 9.81
CA ASN A 6 10.61 48.92 9.07
C ASN A 6 11.30 50.28 9.27
N ARG A 7 12.29 50.59 8.42
CA ARG A 7 12.85 51.95 8.33
C ARG A 7 12.33 52.61 7.06
N LEU A 8 11.39 53.52 7.26
CA LEU A 8 11.05 54.61 6.36
C LEU A 8 12.19 55.64 6.40
N THR A 9 12.96 55.76 5.33
CA THR A 9 13.91 56.86 5.14
C THR A 9 13.20 57.98 4.40
N THR A 10 12.62 58.92 5.15
CA THR A 10 12.13 60.20 4.63
C THR A 10 13.31 61.17 4.61
N VAL A 11 13.88 61.43 3.43
CA VAL A 11 14.88 62.50 3.24
C VAL A 11 14.11 63.81 3.08
N GLY A 12 14.10 64.64 4.11
CA GLY A 12 13.63 66.03 4.05
C GLY A 12 14.76 66.93 3.53
N MET A 13 14.56 67.57 2.40
CA MET A 13 15.48 68.58 1.84
C MET A 13 14.98 69.97 2.24
N VAL A 14 15.86 70.74 2.89
CA VAL A 14 15.65 72.12 3.38
C VAL A 14 15.45 73.08 2.20
N ALA A 15 14.42 73.92 2.29
CA ALA A 15 13.97 74.86 1.27
C ALA A 15 14.70 76.21 1.34
N GLY A 16 15.26 76.65 0.21
CA GLY A 16 15.61 78.05 -0.06
C GLY A 16 14.46 78.75 -0.82
N PRO A 17 14.22 80.06 -0.63
CA PRO A 17 13.00 80.71 -1.10
C PRO A 17 13.16 81.14 -2.57
N GLY A 18 12.67 80.33 -3.48
CA GLY A 18 12.63 80.67 -4.90
C GLY A 18 11.99 79.55 -5.71
N ALA A 19 10.73 79.77 -6.11
CA ALA A 19 10.01 79.11 -7.21
C ALA A 19 10.30 77.62 -7.48
N GLY A 20 9.41 76.73 -7.01
CA GLY A 20 9.37 75.35 -7.49
C GLY A 20 8.39 74.50 -6.72
N LYS A 21 7.17 74.33 -7.26
CA LYS A 21 6.10 73.53 -6.66
C LYS A 21 6.57 72.08 -6.44
N GLY A 22 6.43 71.61 -5.20
CA GLY A 22 6.84 70.28 -4.77
C GLY A 22 6.17 69.16 -5.57
N THR A 23 7.00 68.36 -6.22
CA THR A 23 6.63 67.13 -6.91
C THR A 23 6.39 66.02 -5.88
N TYR A 24 5.12 65.70 -5.58
CA TYR A 24 4.80 64.53 -4.77
C TYR A 24 5.01 63.25 -5.58
N LEU A 25 6.17 62.61 -5.41
CA LEU A 25 6.47 61.30 -5.99
C LEU A 25 5.70 60.20 -5.21
N LYS A 26 4.46 59.95 -5.61
CA LYS A 26 3.69 58.81 -5.11
C LYS A 26 4.25 57.55 -5.78
N TYR A 27 5.14 56.83 -5.10
CA TYR A 27 5.66 55.55 -5.57
C TYR A 27 4.52 54.55 -5.74
N LEU A 28 4.01 54.42 -6.97
CA LEU A 28 3.17 53.30 -7.36
C LEU A 28 3.99 52.03 -7.13
N ARG A 29 3.50 51.19 -6.21
CA ARG A 29 3.97 49.84 -5.93
C ARG A 29 4.36 49.17 -7.26
N SER A 30 5.67 49.02 -7.46
CA SER A 30 6.33 48.72 -8.73
C SER A 30 5.63 47.61 -9.51
N VAL A 31 5.53 47.76 -10.84
CA VAL A 31 5.09 46.73 -11.80
C VAL A 31 5.79 45.38 -11.56
N ARG A 32 7.02 45.39 -11.03
CA ARG A 32 7.75 44.19 -10.58
C ARG A 32 6.99 43.38 -9.52
N GLY A 33 6.30 44.03 -8.58
CA GLY A 33 5.50 43.34 -7.55
C GLY A 33 4.25 42.66 -8.11
N ARG A 34 3.64 43.24 -9.16
CA ARG A 34 2.50 42.62 -9.87
C ARG A 34 2.94 41.47 -10.78
N MET A 35 4.09 41.60 -11.45
CA MET A 35 4.68 40.51 -12.24
C MET A 35 5.14 39.33 -11.38
N LEU A 36 5.67 39.57 -10.17
CA LEU A 36 6.06 38.49 -9.26
C LEU A 36 4.85 37.65 -8.79
N GLY A 37 3.68 38.28 -8.61
CA GLY A 37 2.46 37.59 -8.17
C GLY A 37 1.90 36.60 -9.19
N ILE A 38 2.00 36.89 -10.49
CA ILE A 38 1.51 35.99 -11.56
C ILE A 38 2.36 34.72 -11.67
N ALA A 39 3.66 34.80 -11.36
CA ALA A 39 4.56 33.65 -11.31
C ALA A 39 4.44 32.83 -10.03
N PHE A 40 4.17 33.48 -8.89
CA PHE A 40 4.14 32.81 -7.58
C PHE A 40 2.91 31.91 -7.38
N ILE A 41 1.75 32.32 -7.90
CA ILE A 41 0.50 31.57 -7.77
C ILE A 41 0.62 30.15 -8.37
N PRO A 42 1.01 29.96 -9.65
CA PRO A 42 1.14 28.62 -10.23
C PRO A 42 2.26 27.79 -9.56
N GLY A 43 3.36 28.41 -9.14
CA GLY A 43 4.43 27.72 -8.40
C GLY A 43 3.96 27.20 -7.04
N SER A 44 3.22 28.03 -6.29
CA SER A 44 2.64 27.62 -5.01
C SER A 44 1.58 26.52 -5.18
N ALA A 45 0.77 26.57 -6.24
CA ALA A 45 -0.21 25.54 -6.54
C ALA A 45 0.45 24.18 -6.84
N LEU A 46 1.55 24.16 -7.61
CA LEU A 46 2.34 22.96 -7.87
C LEU A 46 2.93 22.35 -6.60
N VAL A 47 3.48 23.17 -5.70
CA VAL A 47 4.00 22.69 -4.42
C VAL A 47 2.89 22.10 -3.56
N VAL A 48 1.73 22.73 -3.50
CA VAL A 48 0.57 22.19 -2.76
C VAL A 48 0.14 20.84 -3.34
N VAL A 49 0.02 20.72 -4.66
CA VAL A 49 -0.32 19.45 -5.33
C VAL A 49 0.72 18.37 -5.01
N ALA A 50 2.02 18.70 -5.07
CA ALA A 50 3.10 17.79 -4.73
C ALA A 50 3.01 17.29 -3.28
N LEU A 51 2.75 18.20 -2.33
CA LEU A 51 2.56 17.87 -0.92
C LEU A 51 1.34 16.96 -0.71
N VAL A 52 0.23 17.22 -1.41
CA VAL A 52 -0.97 16.37 -1.35
C VAL A 52 -0.69 14.98 -1.89
N ILE A 53 0.02 14.85 -3.02
CA ILE A 53 0.41 13.55 -3.59
C ILE A 53 1.34 12.82 -2.63
N ALA A 54 2.35 13.48 -2.08
CA ALA A 54 3.28 12.87 -1.12
C ALA A 54 2.56 12.38 0.14
N ALA A 55 1.66 13.19 0.70
CA ALA A 55 0.85 12.82 1.86
C ALA A 55 -0.07 11.63 1.55
N PHE A 56 -0.69 11.61 0.36
CA PHE A 56 -1.53 10.51 -0.10
C PHE A 56 -0.73 9.20 -0.21
N LEU A 57 0.45 9.23 -0.81
CA LEU A 57 1.29 8.03 -0.97
C LEU A 57 1.81 7.50 0.37
N VAL A 58 2.22 8.38 1.29
CA VAL A 58 2.60 7.99 2.66
C VAL A 58 1.42 7.34 3.37
N GLN A 59 0.22 7.94 3.27
CA GLN A 59 -0.99 7.39 3.87
C GLN A 59 -1.37 6.03 3.28
N GLN A 60 -1.21 5.86 1.97
CA GLN A 60 -1.44 4.58 1.30
C GLN A 60 -0.45 3.51 1.81
N ALA A 61 0.85 3.84 1.88
CA ALA A 61 1.86 2.90 2.37
C ALA A 61 1.62 2.47 3.84
N VAL A 62 1.21 3.40 4.71
CA VAL A 62 0.86 3.10 6.11
C VAL A 62 -0.37 2.18 6.16
N ARG A 63 -1.44 2.49 5.41
CA ARG A 63 -2.64 1.64 5.37
C ARG A 63 -2.35 0.22 4.90
N THR A 64 -1.55 0.06 3.84
CA THR A 64 -1.16 -1.27 3.33
C THR A 64 -0.37 -2.04 4.38
N ARG A 65 0.57 -1.39 5.06
CA ARG A 65 1.36 -2.00 6.14
C ARG A 65 0.47 -2.44 7.31
N ASP A 66 -0.43 -1.57 7.77
CA ASP A 66 -1.30 -1.87 8.91
C ASP A 66 -2.24 -3.03 8.58
N GLN A 67 -2.84 -3.02 7.37
CA GLN A 67 -3.66 -4.13 6.88
C GLN A 67 -2.87 -5.44 6.81
N ALA A 68 -1.63 -5.41 6.35
CA ALA A 68 -0.76 -6.58 6.30
C ALA A 68 -0.39 -7.12 7.69
N MET A 69 -0.15 -6.24 8.66
CA MET A 69 0.11 -6.63 10.04
C MET A 69 -1.14 -7.24 10.70
N ASP A 70 -2.30 -6.66 10.45
CA ASP A 70 -3.57 -7.17 10.97
C ASP A 70 -3.93 -8.53 10.37
N THR A 71 -3.73 -8.73 9.06
CA THR A 71 -3.95 -10.03 8.41
C THR A 71 -2.95 -11.08 8.90
N ALA A 72 -1.67 -10.74 9.04
CA ALA A 72 -0.66 -11.63 9.61
C ALA A 72 -1.02 -12.05 11.04
N ALA A 73 -1.43 -11.10 11.89
CA ALA A 73 -1.87 -11.39 13.26
C ALA A 73 -3.14 -12.24 13.30
N ALA A 74 -4.09 -12.01 12.39
CA ALA A 74 -5.30 -12.82 12.26
C ALA A 74 -4.99 -14.25 11.80
N ALA A 75 -4.06 -14.41 10.86
CA ALA A 75 -3.60 -15.71 10.38
C ALA A 75 -2.92 -16.50 11.51
N ASP A 76 -2.02 -15.87 12.27
CA ASP A 76 -1.34 -16.49 13.41
C ASP A 76 -2.32 -16.92 14.52
N ARG A 77 -3.33 -16.08 14.83
CA ARG A 77 -4.41 -16.46 15.76
C ARG A 77 -5.17 -17.70 15.27
N THR A 78 -5.46 -17.76 13.97
CA THR A 78 -6.20 -18.88 13.37
C THR A 78 -5.35 -20.16 13.36
N ALA A 79 -4.05 -20.07 13.04
CA ALA A 79 -3.13 -21.20 13.11
C ALA A 79 -3.01 -21.76 14.54
N ARG A 80 -2.91 -20.89 15.55
CA ARG A 80 -2.96 -21.32 16.96
C ARG A 80 -4.29 -21.96 17.34
N ALA A 81 -5.41 -21.46 16.81
CA ALA A 81 -6.71 -22.07 17.00
C ALA A 81 -6.78 -23.49 16.39
N VAL A 82 -6.21 -23.70 15.20
CA VAL A 82 -6.08 -25.04 14.59
C VAL A 82 -5.34 -26.00 15.53
N VAL A 83 -4.19 -25.60 16.09
CA VAL A 83 -3.45 -26.43 17.06
C VAL A 83 -4.28 -26.75 18.31
N SER A 84 -5.09 -25.79 18.79
CA SER A 84 -5.98 -26.04 19.92
C SER A 84 -7.11 -27.01 19.59
N LEU A 85 -7.67 -26.94 18.37
CA LEU A 85 -8.72 -27.83 17.89
C LEU A 85 -8.19 -29.24 17.65
N GLN A 86 -6.96 -29.34 17.15
CA GLN A 86 -6.20 -30.58 17.01
C GLN A 86 -6.12 -31.31 18.36
N ALA A 87 -5.67 -30.63 19.41
CA ALA A 87 -5.60 -31.21 20.76
C ALA A 87 -6.97 -31.63 21.29
N GLN A 88 -8.02 -30.81 21.08
CA GLN A 88 -9.40 -31.14 21.46
C GLN A 88 -9.92 -32.37 20.72
N ARG A 89 -9.60 -32.52 19.43
CA ARG A 89 -9.93 -33.71 18.63
C ARG A 89 -9.32 -34.95 19.24
N GLY A 90 -8.01 -34.94 19.51
CA GLY A 90 -7.31 -36.08 20.12
C GLY A 90 -7.94 -36.49 21.45
N ALA A 91 -8.23 -35.52 22.32
CA ALA A 91 -8.88 -35.77 23.61
C ALA A 91 -10.30 -36.35 23.44
N ALA A 92 -11.10 -35.80 22.53
CA ALA A 92 -12.47 -36.28 22.29
C ALA A 92 -12.51 -37.68 21.65
N MET A 93 -11.50 -38.04 20.85
CA MET A 93 -11.38 -39.35 20.21
C MET A 93 -10.93 -40.48 21.17
N ALA A 94 -10.47 -40.14 22.37
CA ALA A 94 -10.10 -41.10 23.39
C ALA A 94 -11.29 -41.94 23.88
N ALA A 95 -12.51 -41.40 23.81
CA ALA A 95 -13.75 -42.12 24.11
C ALA A 95 -14.22 -42.93 22.88
N PRO A 96 -14.28 -44.28 22.94
CA PRO A 96 -14.62 -45.11 21.78
C PRO A 96 -15.98 -44.78 21.15
N ASP A 97 -17.01 -44.57 21.98
CA ASP A 97 -18.41 -44.38 21.53
C ASP A 97 -18.61 -43.08 20.73
N HIS A 98 -17.72 -42.11 20.89
CA HIS A 98 -17.82 -40.81 20.23
C HIS A 98 -16.73 -40.58 19.18
N ARG A 99 -15.78 -41.50 19.02
CA ARG A 99 -14.57 -41.31 18.21
C ARG A 99 -14.83 -40.85 16.79
N SER A 100 -15.74 -41.52 16.07
CA SER A 100 -16.07 -41.19 14.67
C SER A 100 -16.75 -39.82 14.56
N SER A 101 -17.70 -39.52 15.45
CA SER A 101 -18.40 -38.24 15.49
C SER A 101 -17.47 -37.09 15.88
N ALA A 102 -16.60 -37.29 16.87
CA ALA A 102 -15.61 -36.32 17.31
C ALA A 102 -14.61 -36.02 16.18
N TYR A 103 -14.10 -37.07 15.53
CA TYR A 103 -13.24 -36.92 14.36
C TYR A 103 -13.90 -36.06 13.28
N ALA A 104 -15.15 -36.36 12.89
CA ALA A 104 -15.85 -35.60 11.85
C ALA A 104 -16.07 -34.13 12.25
N ILE A 105 -16.59 -33.87 13.45
CA ILE A 105 -16.89 -32.52 13.94
C ILE A 105 -15.64 -31.65 14.01
N PHE A 106 -14.55 -32.16 14.60
CA PHE A 106 -13.32 -31.38 14.72
C PHE A 106 -12.59 -31.23 13.40
N THR A 107 -12.60 -32.25 12.54
CA THR A 107 -12.02 -32.16 11.19
C THR A 107 -12.71 -31.05 10.40
N GLN A 108 -14.03 -31.01 10.40
CA GLN A 108 -14.77 -29.93 9.73
C GLN A 108 -14.39 -28.54 10.28
N ARG A 109 -14.33 -28.37 11.61
CA ARG A 109 -13.96 -27.09 12.23
C ARG A 109 -12.54 -26.65 11.87
N ILE A 110 -11.60 -27.59 11.79
CA ILE A 110 -10.22 -27.31 11.40
C ILE A 110 -10.17 -26.94 9.91
N ASP A 111 -10.87 -27.68 9.05
CA ASP A 111 -10.95 -27.41 7.62
C ASP A 111 -11.57 -26.03 7.35
N ASP A 112 -12.62 -25.65 8.09
CA ASP A 112 -13.24 -24.31 8.03
C ASP A 112 -12.26 -23.21 8.46
N ALA A 113 -11.47 -23.45 9.53
CA ALA A 113 -10.45 -22.51 10.00
C ALA A 113 -9.33 -22.32 8.96
N ILE A 114 -8.85 -23.41 8.35
CA ILE A 114 -7.84 -23.38 7.27
C ILE A 114 -8.43 -22.70 6.02
N ALA A 115 -9.69 -22.96 5.67
CA ALA A 115 -10.37 -22.30 4.56
C ALA A 115 -10.49 -20.78 4.80
N GLY A 116 -10.74 -20.35 6.04
CA GLY A 116 -10.71 -18.95 6.44
C GLY A 116 -9.35 -18.28 6.20
N LEU A 117 -8.24 -19.02 6.37
CA LEU A 117 -6.91 -18.50 6.06
C LEU A 117 -6.72 -18.17 4.57
N ARG A 118 -7.30 -18.98 3.67
CA ARG A 118 -7.23 -18.73 2.22
C ARG A 118 -7.90 -17.42 1.84
N ASP A 119 -8.89 -16.97 2.62
CA ASP A 119 -9.52 -15.68 2.37
C ASP A 119 -8.60 -14.49 2.69
N TYR A 120 -7.68 -14.63 3.66
CA TYR A 120 -6.64 -13.63 3.90
C TYR A 120 -5.62 -13.59 2.75
N ALA A 121 -5.21 -14.76 2.24
CA ALA A 121 -4.29 -14.84 1.11
C ALA A 121 -4.86 -14.19 -0.17
N ARG A 122 -6.16 -14.32 -0.42
CA ARG A 122 -6.85 -13.64 -1.54
C ARG A 122 -6.88 -12.12 -1.41
N ARG A 123 -6.73 -11.59 -0.21
CA ARG A 123 -6.73 -10.15 0.09
C ARG A 123 -5.31 -9.58 0.24
N ALA A 124 -4.29 -10.36 -0.12
CA ALA A 124 -2.91 -9.89 -0.14
C ALA A 124 -2.77 -8.68 -1.10
N PRO A 125 -1.90 -7.71 -0.77
CA PRO A 125 -1.75 -6.49 -1.56
C PRO A 125 -1.13 -6.72 -2.93
N ASP A 126 -0.32 -7.77 -3.06
CA ASP A 126 0.39 -8.15 -4.28
C ASP A 126 0.33 -9.67 -4.51
N ALA A 127 0.57 -10.07 -5.76
CA ALA A 127 0.46 -11.48 -6.17
C ALA A 127 1.52 -12.38 -5.53
N GLU A 128 2.73 -11.86 -5.25
CA GLU A 128 3.81 -12.63 -4.66
C GLU A 128 3.51 -12.95 -3.20
N SER A 129 3.11 -11.95 -2.40
CA SER A 129 2.62 -12.14 -1.03
C SER A 129 1.46 -13.14 -0.98
N GLY A 130 0.47 -13.00 -1.87
CA GLY A 130 -0.68 -13.91 -1.92
C GLY A 130 -0.28 -15.36 -2.25
N TYR A 131 0.65 -15.53 -3.19
CA TYR A 131 1.22 -16.83 -3.52
C TYR A 131 1.94 -17.46 -2.32
N GLN A 132 2.86 -16.73 -1.68
CA GLN A 132 3.63 -17.24 -0.54
C GLN A 132 2.74 -17.58 0.66
N GLN A 133 1.69 -16.78 0.92
CA GLN A 133 0.68 -17.07 1.94
C GLN A 133 -0.12 -18.32 1.61
N THR A 134 -0.50 -18.52 0.34
CA THR A 134 -1.20 -19.73 -0.10
C THR A 134 -0.34 -20.98 0.10
N THR A 135 0.94 -20.93 -0.27
CA THR A 135 1.90 -22.01 -0.02
C THR A 135 2.05 -22.32 1.48
N ALA A 136 2.07 -21.29 2.35
CA ALA A 136 2.07 -21.51 3.80
C ALA A 136 0.81 -22.23 4.29
N ILE A 137 -0.37 -21.91 3.73
CA ILE A 137 -1.63 -22.55 4.10
C ILE A 137 -1.71 -23.99 3.59
N GLU A 138 -1.15 -24.28 2.41
CA GLU A 138 -0.99 -25.66 1.91
C GLU A 138 -0.08 -26.48 2.84
N LEU A 139 1.05 -25.92 3.29
CA LEU A 139 1.90 -26.59 4.28
C LEU A 139 1.21 -26.84 5.62
N LEU A 140 0.37 -25.91 6.08
CA LEU A 140 -0.45 -26.11 7.28
C LEU A 140 -1.47 -27.24 7.07
N SER A 141 -2.05 -27.34 5.87
CA SER A 141 -3.00 -28.40 5.50
C SER A 141 -2.32 -29.77 5.48
N VAL A 142 -1.09 -29.85 4.97
CA VAL A 142 -0.24 -31.06 5.04
C VAL A 142 0.01 -31.46 6.50
N ALA A 143 0.45 -30.52 7.34
CA ALA A 143 0.74 -30.79 8.75
C ALA A 143 -0.51 -31.26 9.50
N GLU A 144 -1.68 -30.67 9.22
CA GLU A 144 -2.97 -31.12 9.74
C GLU A 144 -3.34 -32.52 9.22
N GLY A 145 -3.12 -32.81 7.94
CA GLY A 145 -3.37 -34.13 7.37
C GLY A 145 -2.55 -35.23 8.03
N MET A 146 -1.28 -34.96 8.34
CA MET A 146 -0.44 -35.87 9.13
C MET A 146 -0.96 -36.03 10.57
N TYR A 147 -1.28 -34.91 11.24
CA TYR A 147 -1.82 -34.95 12.61
C TYR A 147 -3.17 -35.69 12.69
N ARG A 148 -3.98 -35.62 11.63
CA ARG A 148 -5.23 -36.36 11.47
C ARG A 148 -4.99 -37.87 11.36
N ALA A 149 -3.99 -38.29 10.59
CA ALA A 149 -3.59 -39.69 10.51
C ALA A 149 -3.09 -40.21 11.87
N ASP A 150 -2.23 -39.45 12.56
CA ASP A 150 -1.74 -39.80 13.91
C ASP A 150 -2.88 -39.95 14.92
N ALA A 151 -3.82 -38.99 14.95
CA ALA A 151 -4.98 -39.04 15.85
C ALA A 151 -5.86 -40.27 15.61
N LEU A 152 -6.07 -40.66 14.35
CA LEU A 152 -6.80 -41.89 14.00
C LEU A 152 -6.07 -43.14 14.47
N ALA A 153 -4.75 -43.19 14.27
CA ALA A 153 -3.95 -44.33 14.65
C ALA A 153 -3.88 -44.49 16.18
N LEU A 154 -3.71 -43.39 16.93
CA LEU A 154 -3.72 -43.38 18.40
C LEU A 154 -5.08 -43.78 18.99
N ALA A 155 -6.17 -43.41 18.32
CA ALA A 155 -7.51 -43.77 18.76
C ALA A 155 -7.82 -45.26 18.50
N GLY A 156 -7.03 -45.94 17.67
CA GLY A 156 -7.21 -47.34 17.29
C GLY A 156 -7.94 -47.51 15.96
N LEU A 157 -7.38 -48.38 15.10
CA LEU A 157 -7.87 -48.61 13.75
C LEU A 157 -8.79 -49.83 13.67
N ASP A 158 -10.08 -49.59 13.48
CA ASP A 158 -11.07 -50.59 13.07
C ASP A 158 -11.29 -50.53 11.55
N SER A 159 -12.19 -51.37 11.02
CA SER A 159 -12.47 -51.42 9.57
C SER A 159 -12.99 -50.10 9.00
N VAL A 160 -13.63 -49.25 9.81
CA VAL A 160 -14.21 -47.96 9.41
C VAL A 160 -13.15 -46.86 9.50
N THR A 161 -12.45 -46.75 10.64
CA THR A 161 -11.42 -45.71 10.86
C THR A 161 -10.16 -45.93 10.03
N ARG A 162 -9.83 -47.19 9.69
CA ARG A 162 -8.71 -47.51 8.79
C ARG A 162 -8.86 -46.88 7.41
N ARG A 163 -10.07 -46.82 6.85
CA ARG A 163 -10.30 -46.15 5.57
C ARG A 163 -9.98 -44.66 5.67
N SER A 164 -10.48 -43.99 6.72
CA SER A 164 -10.18 -42.58 6.98
C SER A 164 -8.68 -42.34 7.19
N PHE A 165 -8.00 -43.26 7.86
CA PHE A 165 -6.55 -43.21 8.07
C PHE A 165 -5.79 -43.29 6.74
N VAL A 166 -6.08 -44.30 5.91
CA VAL A 166 -5.44 -44.46 4.60
C VAL A 166 -5.71 -43.24 3.71
N THR A 167 -6.93 -42.71 3.70
CA THR A 167 -7.26 -41.48 2.97
C THR A 167 -6.46 -40.28 3.48
N ALA A 168 -6.34 -40.11 4.80
CA ALA A 168 -5.55 -39.01 5.38
C ALA A 168 -4.07 -39.12 5.01
N VAL A 169 -3.48 -40.33 5.13
CA VAL A 169 -2.07 -40.60 4.76
C VAL A 169 -1.81 -40.29 3.30
N ALA A 170 -2.64 -40.82 2.40
CA ALA A 170 -2.50 -40.58 0.97
C ALA A 170 -2.63 -39.10 0.62
N ALA A 171 -3.61 -38.40 1.21
CA ALA A 171 -3.86 -36.98 0.95
C ALA A 171 -2.68 -36.11 1.38
N TYR A 172 -2.20 -36.25 2.62
CA TYR A 172 -1.13 -35.37 3.10
C TYR A 172 0.19 -35.62 2.38
N ARG A 173 0.53 -36.88 2.04
CA ARG A 173 1.75 -37.19 1.28
C ARG A 173 1.69 -36.63 -0.14
N ALA A 174 0.54 -36.74 -0.80
CA ALA A 174 0.33 -36.19 -2.14
C ALA A 174 0.42 -34.65 -2.14
N GLU A 175 -0.23 -34.00 -1.17
CA GLU A 175 -0.20 -32.55 -1.02
C GLU A 175 1.22 -32.05 -0.68
N LEU A 176 1.97 -32.77 0.17
CA LEU A 176 3.36 -32.45 0.48
C LEU A 176 4.26 -32.55 -0.77
N ALA A 177 4.06 -33.57 -1.61
CA ALA A 177 4.78 -33.71 -2.87
C ALA A 177 4.42 -32.57 -3.85
N GLN A 178 3.14 -32.18 -3.91
CA GLN A 178 2.67 -31.10 -4.77
C GLN A 178 3.22 -29.73 -4.34
N VAL A 179 3.19 -29.41 -3.05
CA VAL A 179 3.64 -28.12 -2.53
C VAL A 179 5.15 -27.94 -2.66
N SER A 180 5.92 -29.04 -2.76
CA SER A 180 7.39 -28.99 -2.86
C SER A 180 7.91 -28.13 -4.02
N GLY A 181 7.22 -28.13 -5.17
CA GLY A 181 7.57 -27.31 -6.34
C GLY A 181 7.28 -25.81 -6.15
N GLN A 182 6.46 -25.47 -5.16
CA GLN A 182 6.09 -24.10 -4.84
C GLN A 182 7.01 -23.45 -3.79
N LEU A 183 7.81 -24.26 -3.09
CA LEU A 183 8.66 -23.81 -2.01
C LEU A 183 9.82 -22.93 -2.50
N THR A 184 10.20 -22.00 -1.64
CA THR A 184 11.47 -21.26 -1.75
C THR A 184 12.66 -22.23 -1.74
N GLU A 185 13.85 -21.77 -2.15
CA GLU A 185 15.08 -22.60 -2.14
C GLU A 185 15.32 -23.25 -0.78
N THR A 186 15.33 -22.43 0.28
CA THR A 186 15.49 -22.90 1.66
C THR A 186 14.36 -23.83 2.09
N GLY A 187 13.12 -23.58 1.65
CA GLY A 187 12.00 -24.48 1.93
C GLY A 187 12.18 -25.85 1.28
N ARG A 188 12.70 -25.88 0.05
CA ARG A 188 12.99 -27.11 -0.69
C ARG A 188 14.12 -27.92 -0.06
N GLU A 189 15.18 -27.26 0.39
CA GLU A 189 16.26 -27.90 1.15
C GLU A 189 15.72 -28.60 2.41
N VAL A 190 14.83 -27.93 3.16
CA VAL A 190 14.19 -28.52 4.34
C VAL A 190 13.31 -29.70 3.93
N TYR A 191 12.43 -29.54 2.94
CA TYR A 191 11.59 -30.61 2.41
C TYR A 191 12.40 -31.84 2.01
N GLU A 192 13.51 -31.65 1.28
CA GLU A 192 14.40 -32.72 0.87
C GLU A 192 15.09 -33.39 2.05
N ALA A 193 15.52 -32.61 3.05
CA ALA A 193 16.09 -33.14 4.28
C ALA A 193 15.08 -33.99 5.06
N VAL A 194 13.82 -33.54 5.16
CA VAL A 194 12.74 -34.32 5.81
C VAL A 194 12.48 -35.61 5.04
N THR A 195 12.23 -35.53 3.73
CA THR A 195 11.81 -36.70 2.94
C THR A 195 12.91 -37.73 2.71
N ARG A 196 14.19 -37.34 2.79
CA ARG A 196 15.33 -38.27 2.79
C ARG A 196 15.71 -38.77 4.19
N SER A 197 15.05 -38.29 5.25
CA SER A 197 15.39 -38.69 6.61
C SER A 197 14.99 -40.14 6.92
N ALA A 198 15.71 -40.74 7.86
CA ALA A 198 15.35 -42.05 8.41
C ALA A 198 14.00 -42.01 9.14
N ASP A 199 13.65 -40.88 9.75
CA ASP A 199 12.37 -40.71 10.45
C ASP A 199 11.18 -40.70 9.49
N TRP A 200 11.31 -40.02 8.35
CA TRP A 200 10.30 -40.09 7.29
C TRP A 200 10.12 -41.52 6.77
N SER A 201 11.22 -42.25 6.55
CA SER A 201 11.16 -43.63 6.08
C SER A 201 10.49 -44.57 7.09
N ARG A 202 10.80 -44.41 8.39
CA ARG A 202 10.17 -45.17 9.48
C ARG A 202 8.69 -44.86 9.64
N LEU A 203 8.33 -43.57 9.60
CA LEU A 203 6.94 -43.12 9.60
C LEU A 203 6.20 -43.75 8.43
N ALA A 204 6.77 -43.67 7.23
CA ALA A 204 6.10 -44.14 6.03
C ALA A 204 5.82 -45.66 6.08
N ALA A 205 6.83 -46.45 6.46
CA ALA A 205 6.70 -47.90 6.60
C ALA A 205 5.67 -48.30 7.66
N ALA A 206 5.60 -47.57 8.79
CA ALA A 206 4.61 -47.83 9.84
C ALA A 206 3.18 -47.50 9.38
N GLU A 207 2.98 -46.36 8.72
CA GLU A 207 1.68 -45.96 8.18
C GLU A 207 1.20 -46.92 7.08
N ASP A 208 2.11 -47.38 6.21
CA ASP A 208 1.78 -48.34 5.16
C ASP A 208 1.33 -49.69 5.78
N ALA A 209 2.05 -50.18 6.80
CA ALA A 209 1.66 -51.39 7.54
C ALA A 209 0.31 -51.23 8.27
N LEU A 210 0.09 -50.11 8.95
CA LEU A 210 -1.19 -49.81 9.61
C LEU A 210 -2.36 -49.74 8.62
N GLY A 211 -2.12 -49.16 7.44
CA GLY A 211 -3.09 -49.10 6.35
C GLY A 211 -3.42 -50.49 5.78
N ALA A 212 -2.42 -51.36 5.68
CA ALA A 212 -2.57 -52.75 5.22
C ALA A 212 -3.11 -53.72 6.30
N ALA A 213 -3.26 -53.24 7.55
CA ALA A 213 -3.57 -54.08 8.72
C ALA A 213 -2.49 -55.15 9.00
N GLU A 214 -1.24 -54.83 8.68
CA GLU A 214 -0.08 -55.67 8.94
C GLU A 214 0.59 -55.30 10.28
N PRO A 215 1.36 -56.22 10.89
CA PRO A 215 2.18 -55.90 12.05
C PRO A 215 3.17 -54.77 11.76
N LEU A 216 3.39 -53.88 12.73
CA LEU A 216 4.35 -52.78 12.57
C LEU A 216 5.76 -53.34 12.29
N PRO A 217 6.47 -52.85 11.25
CA PRO A 217 7.82 -53.29 10.93
C PRO A 217 8.87 -52.78 11.91
N ILE A 218 8.48 -51.85 12.80
CA ILE A 218 9.29 -51.23 13.83
C ILE A 218 8.50 -51.16 15.15
N PRO A 219 9.15 -51.05 16.31
CA PRO A 219 8.45 -50.84 17.58
C PRO A 219 7.55 -49.60 17.55
N GLU A 220 6.39 -49.67 18.18
CA GLU A 220 5.43 -48.56 18.23
C GLU A 220 6.05 -47.26 18.78
N SER A 221 6.91 -47.36 19.79
CA SER A 221 7.65 -46.22 20.34
C SER A 221 8.58 -45.56 19.33
N ALA A 222 9.19 -46.34 18.44
CA ALA A 222 10.08 -45.84 17.38
C ALA A 222 9.27 -45.15 16.28
N TRP A 223 8.13 -45.71 15.87
CA TRP A 223 7.20 -45.06 14.95
C TRP A 223 6.69 -43.74 15.54
N ARG A 224 6.23 -43.73 16.80
CA ARG A 224 5.78 -42.51 17.48
C ARG A 224 6.87 -41.45 17.51
N SER A 225 8.10 -41.81 17.88
CA SER A 225 9.22 -40.87 17.89
C SER A 225 9.49 -40.27 16.51
N ALA A 226 9.43 -41.09 15.45
CA ALA A 226 9.61 -40.64 14.08
C ALA A 226 8.47 -39.70 13.62
N ALA A 227 7.22 -40.03 13.96
CA ALA A 227 6.06 -39.17 13.70
C ALA A 227 6.22 -37.79 14.36
N TYR A 228 6.61 -37.73 15.64
CA TYR A 228 6.86 -36.45 16.32
C TYR A 228 8.00 -35.66 15.68
N ALA A 229 9.08 -36.31 15.27
CA ALA A 229 10.21 -35.66 14.61
C ALA A 229 9.79 -35.04 13.26
N VAL A 230 9.07 -35.79 12.43
CA VAL A 230 8.56 -35.30 11.13
C VAL A 230 7.54 -34.18 11.34
N SER A 231 6.57 -34.32 12.26
CA SER A 231 5.59 -33.25 12.56
C SER A 231 6.28 -31.95 12.99
N LYS A 232 7.33 -32.05 13.81
CA LYS A 232 8.13 -30.89 14.22
C LYS A 232 8.78 -30.22 13.01
N GLN A 233 9.41 -31.00 12.12
CA GLN A 233 10.06 -30.47 10.93
C GLN A 233 9.06 -29.82 9.96
N LEU A 234 7.88 -30.40 9.77
CA LEU A 234 6.81 -29.80 8.97
C LEU A 234 6.28 -28.51 9.60
N GLY A 235 6.13 -28.48 10.93
CA GLY A 235 5.76 -27.26 11.66
C GLY A 235 6.81 -26.15 11.52
N GLU A 236 8.10 -26.49 11.53
CA GLU A 236 9.19 -25.55 11.26
C GLU A 236 9.14 -25.02 9.82
N LEU A 237 8.88 -25.89 8.83
CA LEU A 237 8.73 -25.51 7.43
C LEU A 237 7.58 -24.53 7.24
N TYR A 238 6.40 -24.81 7.82
CA TYR A 238 5.26 -23.90 7.85
C TYR A 238 5.62 -22.55 8.49
N SER A 239 6.23 -22.56 9.67
CA SER A 239 6.60 -21.35 10.41
C SER A 239 7.54 -20.45 9.60
N ARG A 240 8.57 -21.03 8.97
CA ARG A 240 9.50 -20.28 8.10
C ARG A 240 8.80 -19.70 6.88
N GLN A 241 7.97 -20.49 6.21
CA GLN A 241 7.22 -20.04 5.04
C GLN A 241 6.26 -18.89 5.40
N SER A 242 5.56 -18.99 6.53
CA SER A 242 4.68 -17.93 7.03
C SER A 242 5.45 -16.66 7.38
N GLN A 243 6.63 -16.78 8.01
CA GLN A 243 7.47 -15.62 8.34
C GLN A 243 8.00 -14.94 7.07
N TYR A 244 8.41 -15.71 6.07
CA TYR A 244 8.84 -15.20 4.77
C TYR A 244 7.73 -14.41 4.08
N ALA A 245 6.51 -14.97 4.03
CA ALA A 245 5.36 -14.30 3.44
C ALA A 245 5.04 -12.95 4.14
N VAL A 246 5.14 -12.90 5.49
CA VAL A 246 4.94 -11.66 6.24
C VAL A 246 6.06 -10.65 5.98
N GLN A 247 7.32 -11.09 5.93
CA GLN A 247 8.46 -10.21 5.66
C GLN A 247 8.38 -9.59 4.27
N LEU A 248 7.97 -10.37 3.26
CA LEU A 248 7.78 -9.90 1.89
C LEU A 248 6.78 -8.75 1.84
N THR A 249 5.63 -8.89 2.50
CA THR A 249 4.62 -7.83 2.55
C THR A 249 5.12 -6.57 3.27
N LEU A 250 5.95 -6.73 4.31
CA LEU A 250 6.56 -5.59 5.01
C LEU A 250 7.60 -4.85 4.14
N ASP A 251 8.40 -5.58 3.39
CA ASP A 251 9.43 -5.01 2.52
C ASP A 251 8.83 -4.32 1.29
N ASP A 252 7.72 -4.82 0.75
CA ASP A 252 6.97 -4.13 -0.30
C ASP A 252 6.41 -2.78 0.20
N GLY A 253 5.86 -2.74 1.42
CA GLY A 253 5.44 -1.49 2.07
C GLY A 253 6.59 -0.48 2.21
N ARG A 254 7.80 -0.95 2.55
CA ARG A 254 9.00 -0.09 2.64
C ARG A 254 9.45 0.43 1.29
N ARG A 255 9.45 -0.41 0.24
CA ARG A 255 9.81 0.00 -1.13
C ARG A 255 8.83 1.02 -1.68
N THR A 256 7.53 0.81 -1.46
CA THR A 256 6.48 1.76 -1.85
C THR A 256 6.65 3.10 -1.14
N LEU A 257 6.97 3.10 0.16
CA LEU A 257 7.28 4.31 0.92
C LEU A 257 8.53 5.02 0.37
N ALA A 258 9.61 4.28 0.11
CA ALA A 258 10.85 4.84 -0.42
C ALA A 258 10.67 5.44 -1.82
N GLY A 259 9.94 4.75 -2.70
CA GLY A 259 9.55 5.24 -4.02
C GLY A 259 8.69 6.51 -3.94
N ALA A 260 7.72 6.54 -3.03
CA ALA A 260 6.89 7.72 -2.79
C ALA A 260 7.68 8.92 -2.28
N LEU A 261 8.61 8.70 -1.34
CA LEU A 261 9.49 9.75 -0.82
C LEU A 261 10.45 10.27 -1.89
N ALA A 262 11.02 9.37 -2.70
CA ALA A 262 11.90 9.75 -3.80
C ALA A 262 11.13 10.54 -4.88
N ALA A 263 9.94 10.09 -5.27
CA ALA A 263 9.07 10.79 -6.22
C ALA A 263 8.63 12.17 -5.67
N GLY A 264 8.18 12.23 -4.41
CA GLY A 264 7.82 13.49 -3.75
C GLY A 264 9.00 14.46 -3.69
N THR A 265 10.20 13.97 -3.36
CA THR A 265 11.44 14.76 -3.38
C THR A 265 11.76 15.25 -4.79
N GLY A 266 11.64 14.39 -5.81
CA GLY A 266 11.85 14.76 -7.21
C GLY A 266 10.89 15.86 -7.69
N ILE A 267 9.60 15.74 -7.35
CA ILE A 267 8.59 16.76 -7.68
C ILE A 267 8.89 18.08 -6.97
N LEU A 268 9.28 18.04 -5.69
CA LEU A 268 9.66 19.23 -4.93
C LEU A 268 10.89 19.92 -5.53
N LEU A 269 11.94 19.16 -5.87
CA LEU A 269 13.13 19.69 -6.53
C LEU A 269 12.78 20.32 -7.89
N PHE A 270 11.92 19.67 -8.67
CA PHE A 270 11.46 20.20 -9.95
C PHE A 270 10.66 21.50 -9.79
N ALA A 271 9.76 21.56 -8.81
CA ALA A 271 8.99 22.77 -8.51
C ALA A 271 9.90 23.94 -8.06
N VAL A 272 10.91 23.66 -7.22
CA VAL A 272 11.92 24.65 -6.80
C VAL A 272 12.74 25.12 -8.01
N LEU A 273 13.18 24.21 -8.88
CA LEU A 273 13.91 24.54 -10.10
C LEU A 273 13.09 25.47 -11.01
N LEU A 274 11.82 25.13 -11.25
CA LEU A 274 10.87 25.96 -12.02
C LEU A 274 10.77 27.37 -11.43
N LEU A 275 10.64 27.48 -10.10
CA LEU A 275 10.53 28.76 -9.42
C LEU A 275 11.83 29.59 -9.56
N VAL A 276 13.00 28.95 -9.49
CA VAL A 276 14.30 29.59 -9.72
C VAL A 276 14.43 30.07 -11.18
N VAL A 277 14.04 29.25 -12.15
CA VAL A 277 14.09 29.58 -13.58
C VAL A 277 13.18 30.77 -13.88
N VAL A 278 11.93 30.74 -13.40
CA VAL A 278 10.98 31.85 -13.56
C VAL A 278 11.53 33.12 -12.90
N ARG A 279 12.09 33.02 -11.68
CA ARG A 279 12.73 34.17 -11.01
C ARG A 279 13.89 34.73 -11.83
N ARG A 280 14.74 33.88 -12.41
CA ARG A 280 15.85 34.33 -13.27
C ARG A 280 15.37 35.00 -14.55
N LEU A 281 14.34 34.46 -15.20
CA LEU A 281 13.73 35.05 -16.39
C LEU A 281 13.14 36.43 -16.08
N VAL A 282 12.37 36.56 -14.99
CA VAL A 282 11.82 37.85 -14.54
C VAL A 282 12.92 38.86 -14.22
N ALA A 283 14.03 38.42 -13.63
CA ALA A 283 15.17 39.31 -13.35
C ALA A 283 15.90 39.78 -14.62
N ARG A 284 15.84 39.00 -15.71
CA ARG A 284 16.50 39.31 -16.98
C ARG A 284 15.67 40.19 -17.90
N VAL A 285 14.37 40.39 -17.68
CA VAL A 285 13.56 41.30 -18.50
C VAL A 285 13.89 42.75 -18.10
N PRO A 286 14.53 43.56 -18.97
CA PRO A 286 14.70 44.99 -18.72
C PRO A 286 13.33 45.64 -18.77
N VAL A 287 12.89 46.22 -17.65
CA VAL A 287 11.65 47.00 -17.62
C VAL A 287 12.01 48.38 -18.17
N PRO A 288 11.52 48.79 -19.36
CA PRO A 288 11.71 50.15 -19.81
C PRO A 288 10.96 51.06 -18.83
N VAL A 289 11.71 51.89 -18.09
CA VAL A 289 11.11 52.98 -17.33
C VAL A 289 10.65 53.97 -18.37
N VAL A 290 9.38 53.93 -18.75
CA VAL A 290 8.79 54.98 -19.57
C VAL A 290 8.58 56.17 -18.63
N PRO A 291 9.35 57.26 -18.72
CA PRO A 291 8.99 58.48 -18.01
C PRO A 291 7.68 58.95 -18.62
N ILE A 292 6.59 58.83 -17.86
CA ILE A 292 5.37 59.56 -18.21
C ILE A 292 5.71 61.01 -17.90
N MET A 293 6.21 61.72 -18.90
CA MET A 293 6.35 63.17 -18.87
C MET A 293 4.93 63.71 -18.86
N VAL A 294 4.39 63.94 -17.66
CA VAL A 294 3.12 64.64 -17.47
C VAL A 294 3.32 66.02 -18.11
N PRO A 295 2.63 66.36 -19.20
CA PRO A 295 2.80 67.67 -19.82
C PRO A 295 2.40 68.72 -18.79
N THR A 296 3.37 69.54 -18.39
CA THR A 296 3.13 70.75 -17.63
C THR A 296 2.33 71.68 -18.55
N MET A 297 1.01 71.79 -18.33
CA MET A 297 0.24 72.88 -18.90
C MET A 297 0.86 74.19 -18.43
N HIS A 298 1.59 74.87 -19.31
CA HIS A 298 1.89 76.28 -19.12
C HIS A 298 0.60 77.07 -19.38
N PRO A 299 0.16 77.90 -18.42
CA PRO A 299 -0.99 78.76 -18.62
C PRO A 299 -0.52 79.98 -19.40
N ALA A 300 -0.65 79.96 -20.72
CA ALA A 300 -0.55 81.17 -21.52
C ALA A 300 -1.43 81.09 -22.77
N ALA A 301 -2.56 81.81 -22.66
CA ALA A 301 -3.18 82.61 -23.72
C ALA A 301 -3.71 81.91 -24.98
N HIS A 302 -5.04 81.78 -24.97
CA HIS A 302 -5.95 82.11 -26.06
C HIS A 302 -5.64 81.57 -27.46
N THR A 303 -6.25 80.43 -27.79
CA THR A 303 -6.65 80.17 -29.17
C THR A 303 -7.94 79.36 -29.20
N VAL A 304 -9.01 80.08 -29.56
CA VAL A 304 -10.25 79.66 -30.24
C VAL A 304 -10.55 78.15 -30.20
N ILE A 305 -11.52 77.78 -29.37
CA ILE A 305 -12.17 76.46 -29.36
C ILE A 305 -13.06 76.34 -30.61
N PRO A 306 -12.78 75.45 -31.59
CA PRO A 306 -13.76 75.08 -32.59
C PRO A 306 -14.63 73.96 -32.00
N ARG A 307 -15.93 74.24 -31.81
CA ARG A 307 -16.95 73.22 -31.48
C ARG A 307 -16.94 72.11 -32.55
N PRO A 308 -16.68 70.84 -32.20
CA PRO A 308 -16.95 69.72 -33.09
C PRO A 308 -18.40 69.24 -32.87
N ARG A 309 -19.10 69.13 -34.00
CA ARG A 309 -20.46 68.62 -34.17
C ARG A 309 -20.70 67.30 -33.42
N HIS A 310 -21.90 67.18 -32.85
CA HIS A 310 -22.48 65.94 -32.34
C HIS A 310 -22.36 64.80 -33.37
N ALA A 311 -21.44 63.86 -33.10
CA ALA A 311 -21.43 62.56 -33.75
C ALA A 311 -22.39 61.63 -33.00
N ARG A 312 -23.42 61.16 -33.71
CA ARG A 312 -24.41 60.15 -33.27
C ARG A 312 -23.72 58.98 -32.57
N SER A 313 -24.20 58.67 -31.37
CA SER A 313 -23.92 57.44 -30.64
C SER A 313 -24.39 56.22 -31.46
N ARG A 314 -23.46 55.51 -32.07
CA ARG A 314 -23.69 54.13 -32.52
C ARG A 314 -23.54 53.24 -31.30
N THR A 315 -24.65 52.88 -30.68
CA THR A 315 -24.75 51.83 -29.67
C THR A 315 -24.12 50.54 -30.22
N ALA A 316 -23.06 50.06 -29.57
CA ALA A 316 -22.53 48.72 -29.80
C ALA A 316 -23.60 47.71 -29.38
N ARG A 317 -24.10 46.91 -30.34
CA ARG A 317 -24.94 45.75 -30.09
C ARG A 317 -24.15 44.78 -29.21
N VAL A 318 -24.69 44.47 -28.04
CA VAL A 318 -24.31 43.33 -27.22
C VAL A 318 -24.51 42.05 -28.07
N PRO A 319 -23.53 41.15 -28.18
CA PRO A 319 -23.76 39.85 -28.79
C PRO A 319 -24.81 39.07 -27.99
N GLU A 320 -25.82 38.54 -28.65
CA GLU A 320 -26.83 37.68 -28.01
C GLU A 320 -26.15 36.54 -27.24
N PRO A 321 -26.64 36.19 -26.04
CA PRO A 321 -26.20 34.99 -25.36
C PRO A 321 -26.65 33.77 -26.16
N TRP A 322 -25.67 32.94 -26.54
CA TRP A 322 -25.86 31.63 -27.19
C TRP A 322 -26.98 30.82 -26.50
N PRO A 323 -27.92 30.23 -27.25
CA PRO A 323 -29.03 29.49 -26.65
C PRO A 323 -28.49 28.19 -26.01
N ARG A 324 -28.44 28.17 -24.67
CA ARG A 324 -28.03 27.02 -23.83
C ARG A 324 -28.87 25.75 -24.04
N LYS A 325 -29.92 25.79 -24.88
CA LYS A 325 -30.75 24.63 -25.20
C LYS A 325 -30.05 23.64 -26.15
N ALA A 326 -29.18 24.11 -27.04
CA ALA A 326 -28.52 23.25 -28.02
C ALA A 326 -27.44 22.32 -27.42
N VAL A 327 -26.85 22.68 -26.27
CA VAL A 327 -25.81 21.85 -25.61
C VAL A 327 -26.41 20.78 -24.70
N LEU A 328 -27.66 20.95 -24.26
CA LEU A 328 -28.34 19.99 -23.37
C LEU A 328 -29.07 18.87 -24.12
N GLU A 329 -29.40 19.05 -25.41
CA GLU A 329 -29.99 17.97 -26.23
C GLU A 329 -28.94 16.96 -26.72
N ASP A 330 -27.70 17.38 -26.98
CA ASP A 330 -26.62 16.48 -27.44
C ASP A 330 -26.12 15.50 -26.35
N LEU A 331 -26.32 15.85 -25.06
CA LEU A 331 -25.98 15.00 -23.92
C LEU A 331 -27.08 14.01 -23.52
N ARG A 332 -28.26 14.06 -24.16
CA ARG A 332 -29.39 13.15 -23.87
C ARG A 332 -29.51 12.00 -24.88
N HIS A 333 -28.66 11.98 -25.91
CA HIS A 333 -28.63 10.94 -26.95
C HIS A 333 -27.29 10.19 -27.06
N ARG A 334 -26.51 10.15 -25.98
CA ARG A 334 -25.38 9.23 -25.79
C ARG A 334 -25.58 8.43 -24.51
#